data_AF-A0A095ZCF8-F1
#
_entry.id   AF-A0A095ZCF8-F1
#
_cell.length_a   1.000
_cell.length_b   1.000
_cell.length_c   1.000
_cell.angle_alpha   90.00
_cell.angle_beta   90.00
_cell.angle_gamma   90.00
#
_symmetry.space_group_name_H-M   'P 1'
#
loop_
_entity.id
_entity.type
_entity.pdbx_description
1 polymer ?
#
loop_
_entity_poly.entity_id
_entity_poly.type
_entity_poly.pdbx_seq_one_letter_code
_entity_poly.pdbx_strand_id
1 'polypeptide(L)'
;MAIIKCPECGRQISDKAPTCPNCGVEIAGKVIKCAQCGEVYFNNQESCPNCHHHTPLSFQISNDNTAEPARNKKENNRQADTPTVQIPVPPTNHPTSTNPAQHQKKRKKSVAGPVIISLIIAVALCGVCFYFYNSSKKEKEMNDYAFAMKSDDPLVLQTYLNNNLDAPEEHRDSVMARMEFLKRQDRDWSNALVSGSKFALQDYLAKHPDSEHAQEARHKIDSIDWADASNENTLEAVQLYLAQHANGEHVDEANAALKKIKTKTVTQEDRAIVTRSLRRFFQSVNAQDESGLEDAVTPLLTNFLGKTDATKADVLTFMRKIYKDDIINMNWRLNNDYKIDKKEIGDERYEYTVSVSALQSIERTDKDKEKEARYRIKATIDPDGYISAMTMTKILE
;
A
#
# COMPACT_ATOMS: atom_id res chain seq x y z
N MET A 1 3.09 -34.55 1.82
CA MET A 1 3.73 -34.13 0.55
C MET A 1 2.92 -32.95 0.07
N ALA A 2 3.50 -31.76 0.05
CA ALA A 2 2.79 -30.57 -0.38
C ALA A 2 3.07 -30.34 -1.86
N ILE A 3 2.01 -30.06 -2.63
CA ILE A 3 2.15 -29.58 -4.01
C ILE A 3 2.42 -28.08 -3.93
N ILE A 4 3.58 -27.66 -4.43
CA ILE A 4 3.98 -26.26 -4.55
C ILE A 4 3.96 -25.85 -6.03
N LYS A 5 3.89 -24.54 -6.29
CA LYS A 5 4.19 -24.02 -7.63
C LYS A 5 5.69 -23.80 -7.73
N CYS A 6 6.29 -24.24 -8.84
CA CYS A 6 7.69 -23.99 -9.13
C CYS A 6 7.93 -22.46 -9.25
N PRO A 7 8.84 -21.86 -8.48
CA PRO A 7 9.09 -20.42 -8.53
C PRO A 7 9.61 -19.92 -9.89
N GLU A 8 10.20 -20.79 -10.71
CA GLU A 8 10.70 -20.45 -12.05
C GLU A 8 9.63 -20.56 -13.15
N CYS A 9 8.88 -21.67 -13.19
CA CYS A 9 7.97 -21.96 -14.32
C CYS A 9 6.48 -21.99 -13.95
N GLY A 10 6.14 -21.73 -12.68
CA GLY A 10 4.76 -21.65 -12.18
C GLY A 10 3.99 -22.97 -12.13
N ARG A 11 4.55 -24.10 -12.61
CA ARG A 11 3.87 -25.39 -12.64
C ARG A 11 3.84 -26.07 -11.28
N GLN A 12 2.77 -26.84 -11.04
CA GLN A 12 2.61 -27.62 -9.83
C GLN A 12 3.62 -28.77 -9.77
N ILE A 13 4.35 -28.86 -8.66
CA ILE A 13 5.38 -29.85 -8.39
C ILE A 13 5.40 -30.23 -6.91
N SER A 14 5.89 -31.43 -6.60
CA SER A 14 6.15 -31.85 -5.23
C SER A 14 7.28 -31.03 -4.59
N ASP A 15 7.09 -30.60 -3.34
CA ASP A 15 8.10 -29.95 -2.50
C ASP A 15 9.37 -30.80 -2.24
N LYS A 16 9.30 -32.10 -2.51
CA LYS A 16 10.42 -33.05 -2.37
C LYS A 16 11.07 -33.48 -3.69
N ALA A 17 10.62 -32.93 -4.83
CA ALA A 17 11.22 -33.28 -6.12
C ALA A 17 12.69 -32.77 -6.18
N PRO A 18 13.67 -33.60 -6.56
CA PRO A 18 15.06 -33.14 -6.72
C PRO A 18 15.18 -31.99 -7.72
N THR A 19 14.50 -32.11 -8.86
CA THR A 19 14.47 -31.11 -9.93
C THR A 19 13.07 -30.97 -10.51
N CYS A 20 12.79 -29.80 -11.07
CA CYS A 20 11.54 -29.55 -11.78
C CYS A 20 11.52 -30.28 -13.13
N PRO A 21 10.54 -31.16 -13.41
CA PRO A 21 10.44 -31.84 -14.70
C PRO A 21 10.19 -30.89 -15.89
N ASN A 22 9.75 -29.66 -15.63
CA ASN A 22 9.35 -28.72 -16.67
C ASN A 22 10.43 -27.67 -17.01
N CYS A 23 11.20 -27.18 -16.03
CA CYS A 23 12.26 -26.19 -16.25
C CYS A 23 13.66 -26.62 -15.76
N GLY A 24 13.77 -27.78 -15.10
CA GLY A 24 15.05 -28.31 -14.64
C GLY A 24 15.60 -27.71 -13.35
N VAL A 25 14.95 -26.70 -12.76
CA VAL A 25 15.44 -26.06 -11.53
C VAL A 25 15.40 -27.01 -10.33
N GLU A 26 16.41 -26.96 -9.46
CA GLU A 26 16.48 -27.77 -8.24
C GLU A 26 15.49 -27.24 -7.19
N ILE A 27 14.66 -28.13 -6.64
CA ILE A 27 13.59 -27.76 -5.69
C ILE A 27 13.92 -28.26 -4.28
N ALA A 28 14.30 -29.53 -4.14
CA ALA A 28 14.60 -30.14 -2.85
C ALA A 28 15.68 -29.35 -2.08
N GLY A 29 15.32 -28.79 -0.93
CA GLY A 29 16.23 -28.07 -0.05
C GLY A 29 16.59 -26.63 -0.47
N LYS A 30 16.03 -26.12 -1.57
CA LYS A 30 16.32 -24.76 -2.09
C LYS A 30 15.15 -23.79 -2.05
N VAL A 31 13.96 -24.25 -1.67
CA VAL A 31 12.76 -23.42 -1.58
C VAL A 31 12.31 -23.24 -0.13
N ILE A 32 11.79 -22.06 0.18
CA ILE A 32 11.20 -21.69 1.48
C ILE A 32 9.81 -21.12 1.27
N LYS A 33 8.92 -21.31 2.26
CA LYS A 33 7.57 -20.75 2.24
C LYS A 33 7.51 -19.54 3.17
N CYS A 34 7.06 -18.40 2.66
CA CYS A 34 6.90 -17.20 3.46
C CYS A 34 5.86 -17.41 4.57
N ALA A 35 6.20 -17.05 5.81
CA ALA A 35 5.28 -17.14 6.94
C ALA A 35 4.14 -16.10 6.90
N GLN A 36 4.33 -15.00 6.16
CA GLN A 36 3.35 -13.90 6.08
C GLN A 36 2.33 -14.09 4.96
N CYS A 37 2.78 -14.42 3.74
CA CYS A 37 1.89 -14.53 2.57
C CYS A 37 1.72 -15.97 2.04
N GLY A 38 2.50 -16.92 2.55
CA GLY A 38 2.45 -18.32 2.11
C GLY A 38 3.09 -18.60 0.74
N GLU A 39 3.71 -17.61 0.10
CA GLU A 39 4.39 -17.77 -1.19
C GLU A 39 5.65 -18.62 -1.07
N VAL A 40 5.92 -19.47 -2.06
CA VAL A 40 7.11 -20.34 -2.08
C VAL A 40 8.14 -19.73 -3.01
N TYR A 41 9.33 -19.45 -2.49
CA TYR A 41 10.41 -18.79 -3.23
C TYR A 41 11.77 -19.39 -2.84
N PHE A 42 12.83 -19.03 -3.55
CA PHE A 42 14.15 -19.59 -3.29
C PHE A 42 14.79 -19.01 -2.02
N ASN A 43 15.49 -19.87 -1.27
CA ASN A 43 16.15 -19.50 -0.01
C ASN A 43 17.34 -18.54 -0.18
N ASN A 44 17.78 -18.30 -1.41
CA ASN A 44 18.83 -17.34 -1.75
C ASN A 44 18.30 -15.90 -1.90
N GLN A 45 17.00 -15.68 -1.80
CA GLN A 45 16.40 -14.35 -1.80
C GLN A 45 16.25 -13.86 -0.36
N GLU A 46 16.83 -12.69 -0.05
CA GLU A 46 16.87 -12.12 1.31
C GLU A 46 15.49 -11.66 1.81
N SER A 47 14.54 -11.45 0.89
CA SER A 47 13.16 -11.05 1.17
C SER A 47 12.19 -11.78 0.25
N CYS A 48 10.95 -11.97 0.72
CA CYS A 48 9.91 -12.60 -0.09
C CYS A 48 9.52 -11.69 -1.28
N PRO A 49 9.52 -12.18 -2.53
CA PRO A 49 9.22 -11.34 -3.70
C PRO A 49 7.76 -10.85 -3.77
N ASN A 50 6.86 -11.46 -2.99
CA ASN A 50 5.45 -11.08 -2.98
C ASN A 50 5.12 -10.03 -1.90
N CYS A 51 5.65 -10.18 -0.68
CA CYS A 51 5.32 -9.29 0.44
C CYS A 51 6.51 -8.49 1.00
N HIS A 52 7.71 -8.63 0.40
CA HIS A 52 8.96 -7.96 0.79
C HIS A 52 9.39 -8.19 2.24
N HIS A 53 8.77 -9.15 2.94
CA HIS A 53 9.14 -9.49 4.30
C HIS A 53 10.50 -10.21 4.31
N HIS A 54 11.44 -9.70 5.12
CA HIS A 54 12.71 -10.35 5.38
C HIS A 54 12.50 -11.57 6.25
N THR A 55 12.89 -12.73 5.74
CA THR A 55 12.84 -13.98 6.51
C THR A 55 14.20 -14.15 7.19
N PRO A 56 14.31 -13.98 8.53
CA PRO A 56 15.58 -14.16 9.21
C PRO A 56 16.02 -15.63 9.10
N LEU A 57 17.19 -15.88 8.50
CA LEU A 57 17.86 -17.17 8.47
C LEU A 57 18.36 -17.55 9.87
N SER A 58 17.46 -18.02 10.73
CA SER A 58 17.82 -18.76 11.94
C SER A 58 16.73 -19.76 12.28
N PHE A 59 17.07 -21.05 12.14
CA PHE A 59 16.60 -22.25 12.86
C PHE A 59 16.62 -23.49 11.95
N GLN A 60 17.81 -24.10 11.84
CA GLN A 60 17.93 -25.55 11.76
C GLN A 60 18.87 -26.03 12.86
N ILE A 61 18.30 -26.28 14.04
CA ILE A 61 18.73 -27.28 15.03
C ILE A 61 17.39 -27.72 15.66
N SER A 62 16.95 -28.98 15.66
CA SER A 62 17.56 -30.21 16.19
C SER A 62 16.92 -31.42 15.48
N ASN A 63 17.55 -32.57 15.21
CA ASN A 63 18.24 -33.52 16.10
C ASN A 63 19.18 -34.39 15.23
N ASP A 64 20.45 -34.55 15.57
CA ASP A 64 20.97 -35.63 16.44
C ASP A 64 22.48 -35.78 16.24
N ASN A 65 23.18 -36.11 17.33
CA ASN A 65 24.62 -36.07 17.50
C ASN A 65 25.36 -37.28 16.89
N THR A 66 26.54 -37.07 16.31
CA THR A 66 27.80 -37.78 16.71
C THR A 66 29.05 -37.17 16.07
N ALA A 67 30.17 -37.30 16.78
CA ALA A 67 31.41 -36.52 16.68
C ALA A 67 32.45 -37.02 15.63
N GLU A 68 33.23 -36.05 15.11
CA GLU A 68 34.66 -36.04 14.65
C GLU A 68 35.26 -37.16 13.75
N PRO A 69 36.44 -36.95 13.09
CA PRO A 69 37.02 -35.74 12.50
C PRO A 69 37.54 -35.93 11.05
N ALA A 70 37.83 -34.80 10.40
CA ALA A 70 38.72 -34.51 9.28
C ALA A 70 39.31 -35.65 8.39
N ARG A 71 39.13 -35.51 7.06
CA ARG A 71 40.17 -35.92 6.09
C ARG A 71 40.17 -35.06 4.81
N ASN A 72 41.31 -34.42 4.59
CA ASN A 72 41.77 -33.79 3.35
C ASN A 72 41.48 -34.62 2.08
N LYS A 73 41.12 -33.95 0.98
CA LYS A 73 41.91 -34.07 -0.26
C LYS A 73 41.74 -32.89 -1.21
N LYS A 74 42.88 -32.27 -1.51
CA LYS A 74 43.18 -31.37 -2.62
C LYS A 74 43.16 -32.12 -3.97
N GLU A 75 43.10 -31.30 -5.02
CA GLU A 75 43.58 -31.54 -6.40
C GLU A 75 42.75 -32.53 -7.24
N ASN A 76 42.51 -32.31 -8.53
CA ASN A 76 43.37 -31.65 -9.49
C ASN A 76 42.60 -31.20 -10.73
N ASN A 77 43.21 -30.22 -11.40
CA ASN A 77 42.90 -29.71 -12.71
C ASN A 77 43.32 -30.74 -13.79
N ARG A 78 42.48 -31.03 -14.80
CA ARG A 78 42.99 -31.45 -16.12
C ARG A 78 41.96 -31.27 -17.25
N GLN A 79 42.51 -30.72 -18.32
CA GLN A 79 41.95 -30.37 -19.62
C GLN A 79 41.55 -31.57 -20.51
N ALA A 80 40.68 -31.23 -21.45
CA ALA A 80 40.49 -31.77 -22.81
C ALA A 80 39.95 -33.21 -22.94
N ASP A 81 38.82 -33.36 -23.64
CA ASP A 81 38.85 -33.80 -25.04
C ASP A 81 37.44 -33.81 -25.68
N THR A 82 37.42 -33.50 -26.97
CA THR A 82 36.27 -33.68 -27.89
C THR A 82 36.23 -35.14 -28.32
N PRO A 83 35.06 -35.73 -28.65
CA PRO A 83 35.04 -36.45 -29.92
C PRO A 83 33.75 -36.36 -30.76
N THR A 84 34.07 -36.37 -32.05
CA THR A 84 33.39 -36.53 -33.34
C THR A 84 32.34 -37.66 -33.51
N VAL A 85 31.29 -37.31 -34.28
CA VAL A 85 30.42 -38.08 -35.22
C VAL A 85 30.77 -39.55 -35.51
N GLN A 86 29.78 -40.46 -35.48
CA GLN A 86 29.57 -41.57 -36.45
C GLN A 86 28.10 -42.03 -36.54
N ILE A 87 27.66 -42.38 -37.77
CA ILE A 87 26.38 -43.05 -38.13
C ILE A 87 26.65 -44.55 -38.34
N PRO A 88 25.70 -45.46 -38.02
CA PRO A 88 25.44 -46.58 -38.95
C PRO A 88 23.94 -47.00 -39.07
N VAL A 89 23.61 -47.64 -40.20
CA VAL A 89 22.35 -48.35 -40.52
C VAL A 89 22.73 -49.73 -41.12
N PRO A 90 21.80 -50.67 -41.43
CA PRO A 90 21.10 -51.72 -40.64
C PRO A 90 21.62 -53.16 -40.94
N PRO A 91 20.94 -54.27 -40.53
CA PRO A 91 20.11 -55.00 -41.52
C PRO A 91 18.87 -55.79 -41.02
N THR A 92 18.09 -56.16 -42.05
CA THR A 92 16.82 -56.87 -42.23
C THR A 92 16.80 -58.36 -41.83
N ASN A 93 15.61 -58.95 -41.61
CA ASN A 93 15.35 -60.37 -41.89
C ASN A 93 13.94 -60.63 -42.48
N HIS A 94 13.96 -61.28 -43.65
CA HIS A 94 12.94 -62.06 -44.38
C HIS A 94 12.61 -63.39 -43.62
N PRO A 95 11.67 -64.30 -44.01
CA PRO A 95 11.53 -64.95 -45.34
C PRO A 95 10.07 -65.42 -45.67
N THR A 96 9.68 -66.12 -46.75
CA THR A 96 10.30 -67.20 -47.54
C THR A 96 9.51 -67.44 -48.85
N SER A 97 10.25 -67.66 -49.96
CA SER A 97 10.09 -68.62 -51.08
C SER A 97 8.71 -68.89 -51.71
N THR A 98 8.55 -69.05 -53.03
CA THR A 98 9.27 -70.01 -53.90
C THR A 98 9.01 -69.71 -55.38
N ASN A 99 10.00 -69.99 -56.24
CA ASN A 99 9.93 -69.99 -57.71
C ASN A 99 9.95 -71.48 -58.20
N PRO A 100 9.59 -71.86 -59.44
CA PRO A 100 10.38 -71.46 -60.62
C PRO A 100 9.63 -71.27 -61.98
N ALA A 101 10.20 -70.35 -62.77
CA ALA A 101 10.46 -70.35 -64.23
C ALA A 101 9.54 -71.10 -65.23
N GLN A 102 9.05 -70.41 -66.28
CA GLN A 102 9.72 -70.31 -67.59
C GLN A 102 8.87 -69.56 -68.67
N HIS A 103 9.56 -68.59 -69.29
CA HIS A 103 9.59 -68.23 -70.71
C HIS A 103 8.38 -67.75 -71.54
N GLN A 104 8.64 -66.58 -72.16
CA GLN A 104 8.44 -66.20 -73.57
C GLN A 104 7.10 -65.56 -73.98
N LYS A 105 7.14 -64.25 -74.31
CA LYS A 105 7.22 -63.73 -75.70
C LYS A 105 7.12 -62.21 -75.75
N LYS A 106 8.02 -61.59 -76.53
CA LYS A 106 7.94 -60.20 -76.99
C LYS A 106 6.65 -59.99 -77.80
N ARG A 107 6.00 -58.82 -77.66
CA ARG A 107 5.42 -58.06 -78.79
C ARG A 107 5.17 -56.58 -78.44
N LYS A 108 5.30 -55.74 -79.47
CA LYS A 108 5.41 -54.27 -79.47
C LYS A 108 4.06 -53.54 -79.33
N LYS A 109 4.13 -52.36 -78.67
CA LYS A 109 3.44 -51.06 -78.88
C LYS A 109 1.90 -51.00 -79.03
N SER A 110 1.27 -50.15 -78.21
CA SER A 110 0.63 -48.90 -78.67
C SER A 110 0.42 -47.92 -77.50
N VAL A 111 0.61 -46.63 -77.77
CA VAL A 111 0.57 -45.51 -76.82
C VAL A 111 -0.63 -44.64 -77.19
N ALA A 112 -1.66 -44.61 -76.35
CA ALA A 112 -2.68 -43.55 -76.22
C ALA A 112 -3.82 -44.09 -75.32
N GLY A 113 -3.77 -43.78 -74.02
CA GLY A 113 -4.74 -44.28 -73.03
C GLY A 113 -4.36 -44.01 -71.56
N PRO A 114 -3.12 -44.32 -71.11
CA PRO A 114 -2.75 -44.16 -69.69
C PRO A 114 -2.28 -42.76 -69.28
N VAL A 115 -2.07 -41.83 -70.24
CA VAL A 115 -1.58 -40.47 -69.94
C VAL A 115 -2.67 -39.60 -69.31
N ILE A 116 -3.93 -39.73 -69.73
CA ILE A 116 -5.04 -38.90 -69.24
C ILE A 116 -5.39 -39.26 -67.79
N ILE A 117 -5.41 -40.54 -67.44
CA ILE A 117 -5.71 -41.02 -66.09
C ILE A 117 -4.59 -40.63 -65.11
N SER A 118 -3.33 -40.77 -65.52
CA SER A 118 -2.17 -40.30 -64.72
C SER A 118 -2.21 -38.79 -64.48
N LEU A 119 -2.69 -38.01 -65.45
CA LEU A 119 -2.77 -36.55 -65.37
C LEU A 119 -3.91 -36.11 -64.44
N ILE A 120 -5.05 -36.81 -64.46
CA ILE A 120 -6.16 -36.58 -63.51
C ILE A 120 -5.74 -36.89 -62.07
N ILE A 121 -5.03 -37.99 -61.84
CA ILE A 121 -4.52 -38.36 -60.51
C ILE A 121 -3.49 -37.33 -60.03
N ALA A 122 -2.59 -36.87 -60.91
CA ALA A 122 -1.62 -35.82 -60.58
C ALA A 122 -2.32 -34.51 -60.19
N VAL A 123 -3.36 -34.09 -60.93
CA VAL A 123 -4.15 -32.90 -60.59
C VAL A 123 -4.92 -33.06 -59.28
N ALA A 124 -5.48 -34.24 -59.01
CA ALA A 124 -6.15 -34.53 -57.74
C ALA A 124 -5.18 -34.48 -56.55
N LEU A 125 -3.98 -35.07 -56.70
CA LEU A 125 -2.91 -34.99 -55.70
C LEU A 125 -2.44 -33.55 -55.48
N CYS A 126 -2.24 -32.77 -56.55
CA CYS A 126 -1.91 -31.35 -56.44
C CYS A 126 -3.03 -30.55 -55.74
N GLY A 127 -4.30 -30.85 -56.02
CA GLY A 127 -5.44 -30.21 -55.35
C GLY A 127 -5.52 -30.52 -53.86
N VAL A 128 -5.27 -31.79 -53.48
CA VAL A 128 -5.20 -32.21 -52.07
C VAL A 128 -4.01 -31.58 -51.35
N CYS A 129 -2.82 -31.57 -51.95
CA CYS A 129 -1.64 -30.90 -51.40
C CYS A 129 -1.84 -29.39 -51.26
N PHE A 130 -2.46 -28.74 -52.25
CA PHE A 130 -2.81 -27.33 -52.19
C PHE A 130 -3.83 -27.04 -51.08
N TYR A 131 -4.83 -27.90 -50.91
CA TYR A 131 -5.80 -27.79 -49.82
C TYR A 131 -5.14 -27.90 -48.44
N PHE A 132 -4.31 -28.92 -48.22
CA PHE A 132 -3.58 -29.09 -46.95
C PHE A 132 -2.60 -27.95 -46.66
N TYR A 133 -1.90 -27.46 -47.69
CA TYR A 133 -1.03 -26.29 -47.54
C TYR A 133 -1.84 -25.04 -47.13
N ASN A 134 -2.97 -24.79 -47.79
CA ASN A 134 -3.85 -23.67 -47.48
C ASN A 134 -4.50 -23.81 -46.09
N SER A 135 -4.87 -25.03 -45.67
CA SER A 135 -5.43 -25.26 -44.34
C SER A 135 -4.41 -25.02 -43.23
N SER A 136 -3.18 -25.54 -43.37
CA SER A 136 -2.12 -25.31 -42.39
C SER A 136 -1.68 -23.84 -42.34
N LYS A 137 -1.69 -23.15 -43.49
CA LYS A 137 -1.40 -21.71 -43.55
C LYS A 137 -2.45 -20.89 -42.81
N LYS A 138 -3.74 -21.20 -43.01
CA LYS A 138 -4.84 -20.55 -42.27
C LYS A 138 -4.76 -20.81 -40.76
N GLU A 139 -4.47 -22.04 -40.35
CA GLU A 139 -4.32 -22.37 -38.93
C GLU A 139 -3.16 -21.61 -38.28
N LYS A 140 -2.02 -21.48 -38.98
CA LYS A 140 -0.88 -20.69 -38.51
C LYS A 140 -1.24 -19.21 -38.37
N GLU A 141 -1.86 -18.63 -39.40
CA GLU A 141 -2.26 -17.21 -39.39
C GLU A 141 -3.25 -16.92 -38.26
N MET A 142 -4.24 -17.80 -38.02
CA MET A 142 -5.18 -17.68 -36.90
C MET A 142 -4.49 -17.70 -35.54
N ASN A 143 -3.46 -18.55 -35.37
CA ASN A 143 -2.68 -18.59 -34.14
C ASN A 143 -1.83 -17.33 -33.95
N ASP A 144 -1.18 -16.86 -35.01
CA ASP A 144 -0.38 -15.63 -35.00
C ASP A 144 -1.28 -14.40 -34.70
N TYR A 145 -2.50 -14.37 -35.26
CA TYR A 145 -3.51 -13.34 -34.97
C TYR A 145 -3.97 -13.39 -33.52
N ALA A 146 -4.32 -14.58 -33.01
CA ALA A 146 -4.74 -14.75 -31.62
C ALA A 146 -3.65 -14.33 -30.63
N PHE A 147 -2.38 -14.61 -30.95
CA PHE A 147 -1.23 -14.15 -30.18
C PHE A 147 -1.08 -12.63 -30.23
N ALA A 148 -1.17 -12.03 -31.42
CA ALA A 148 -1.07 -10.59 -31.60
C ALA A 148 -2.16 -9.82 -30.84
N MET A 149 -3.41 -10.28 -30.91
CA MET A 149 -4.54 -9.64 -30.24
C MET A 149 -4.52 -9.76 -28.71
N LYS A 150 -3.79 -10.74 -28.18
CA LYS A 150 -3.58 -10.90 -26.74
C LYS A 150 -2.36 -10.15 -26.22
N SER A 151 -1.50 -9.69 -27.12
CA SER A 151 -0.27 -9.00 -26.75
C SER A 151 -0.50 -7.49 -26.60
N ASP A 152 0.12 -6.93 -25.57
CA ASP A 152 0.23 -5.48 -25.38
C ASP A 152 1.57 -4.94 -25.93
N ASP A 153 2.37 -5.79 -26.60
CA ASP A 153 3.64 -5.38 -27.21
C ASP A 153 3.43 -4.88 -28.65
N PRO A 154 3.75 -3.60 -28.94
CA PRO A 154 3.68 -3.04 -30.30
C PRO A 154 4.50 -3.81 -31.34
N LEU A 155 5.60 -4.45 -30.94
CA LEU A 155 6.46 -5.23 -31.82
C LEU A 155 5.78 -6.52 -32.28
N VAL A 156 5.00 -7.17 -31.41
CA VAL A 156 4.24 -8.39 -31.75
C VAL A 156 3.17 -8.06 -32.80
N LEU A 157 2.43 -6.99 -32.59
CA LEU A 157 1.41 -6.50 -33.53
C LEU A 157 2.04 -6.13 -34.88
N GLN A 158 3.19 -5.44 -34.87
CA GLN A 158 3.91 -5.09 -36.10
C GLN A 158 4.45 -6.33 -36.83
N THR A 159 4.95 -7.32 -36.09
CA THR A 159 5.46 -8.58 -36.64
C THR A 159 4.35 -9.34 -37.35
N TYR A 160 3.14 -9.40 -36.78
CA TYR A 160 1.99 -9.98 -37.44
C TYR A 160 1.66 -9.26 -38.76
N LEU A 161 1.60 -7.92 -38.75
CA LEU A 161 1.28 -7.11 -39.93
C LEU A 161 2.31 -7.27 -41.06
N ASN A 162 3.59 -7.44 -40.74
CA ASN A 162 4.65 -7.61 -41.72
C ASN A 162 4.72 -9.04 -42.29
N ASN A 163 4.48 -10.05 -41.46
CA ASN A 163 4.64 -11.45 -41.85
C ASN A 163 3.39 -12.03 -42.52
N ASN A 164 2.21 -11.43 -42.30
CA ASN A 164 0.92 -11.90 -42.81
C ASN A 164 0.28 -10.89 -43.76
N LEU A 165 1.01 -10.55 -44.85
CA LEU A 165 0.56 -9.60 -45.89
C LEU A 165 -0.70 -10.05 -46.62
N ASP A 166 -0.96 -11.36 -46.66
CA ASP A 166 -2.12 -11.98 -47.30
C ASP A 166 -3.21 -12.41 -46.31
N ALA A 167 -3.11 -12.01 -45.04
CA ALA A 167 -4.17 -12.19 -44.06
C ALA A 167 -5.46 -11.46 -44.46
N PRO A 168 -6.63 -11.92 -43.97
CA PRO A 168 -7.89 -11.21 -44.15
C PRO A 168 -7.79 -9.73 -43.74
N GLU A 169 -8.43 -8.86 -44.52
CA GLU A 169 -8.46 -7.41 -44.23
C GLU A 169 -8.97 -7.13 -42.81
N GLU A 170 -10.01 -7.85 -42.37
CA GLU A 170 -10.58 -7.74 -41.02
C GLU A 170 -9.56 -8.02 -39.90
N HIS A 171 -8.69 -9.01 -40.05
CA HIS A 171 -7.67 -9.32 -39.04
C HIS A 171 -6.59 -8.23 -39.01
N ARG A 172 -6.16 -7.78 -40.18
CA ARG A 172 -5.16 -6.71 -40.31
C ARG A 172 -5.68 -5.39 -39.72
N ASP A 173 -6.94 -5.06 -39.98
CA ASP A 173 -7.60 -3.88 -39.43
C ASP A 173 -7.76 -3.98 -37.91
N SER A 174 -8.13 -5.16 -37.40
CA SER A 174 -8.23 -5.40 -35.96
C SER A 174 -6.88 -5.24 -35.25
N VAL A 175 -5.80 -5.78 -35.82
CA VAL A 175 -4.44 -5.64 -35.29
C VAL A 175 -3.96 -4.18 -35.38
N MET A 176 -4.25 -3.48 -36.47
CA MET A 176 -3.92 -2.06 -36.63
C MET A 176 -4.66 -1.19 -35.60
N ALA A 177 -5.95 -1.45 -35.39
CA ALA A 177 -6.75 -0.75 -34.38
C ALA A 177 -6.23 -1.01 -32.96
N ARG A 178 -5.83 -2.26 -32.64
CA ARG A 178 -5.19 -2.58 -31.36
C ARG A 178 -3.88 -1.82 -31.18
N MET A 179 -3.05 -1.76 -32.21
CA MET A 179 -1.79 -1.01 -32.18
C MET A 179 -2.02 0.50 -31.94
N GLU A 180 -3.00 1.11 -32.62
CA GLU A 180 -3.30 2.53 -32.41
C GLU A 180 -3.94 2.80 -31.04
N PHE A 181 -4.71 1.84 -30.50
CA PHE A 181 -5.22 1.92 -29.14
C PHE A 181 -4.09 1.98 -28.12
N LEU A 182 -3.09 1.10 -28.21
CA LEU A 182 -1.92 1.11 -27.31
C LEU A 182 -1.11 2.40 -27.44
N LYS A 183 -0.84 2.85 -28.67
CA LYS A 183 -0.17 4.16 -28.89
C LYS A 183 -0.94 5.31 -28.27
N ARG A 184 -2.28 5.29 -28.35
CA ARG A 184 -3.12 6.32 -27.73
C ARG A 184 -3.05 6.24 -26.21
N GLN A 185 -3.09 5.04 -25.65
CA GLN A 185 -2.93 4.81 -24.22
C GLN A 185 -1.58 5.36 -23.72
N ASP A 186 -0.47 5.12 -24.43
CA ASP A 186 0.86 5.64 -24.08
C ASP A 186 0.93 7.18 -24.14
N ARG A 187 0.30 7.78 -25.15
CA ARG A 187 0.19 9.24 -25.28
C ARG A 187 -0.63 9.83 -24.14
N ASP A 188 -1.78 9.23 -23.84
CA ASP A 188 -2.66 9.68 -22.74
C ASP A 188 -1.93 9.58 -21.39
N TRP A 189 -1.19 8.50 -21.16
CA TRP A 189 -0.35 8.33 -19.98
C TRP A 189 0.75 9.39 -19.87
N SER A 190 1.51 9.59 -20.96
CA SER A 190 2.56 10.60 -21.02
C SER A 190 2.02 12.01 -20.75
N ASN A 191 0.87 12.34 -21.32
CA ASN A 191 0.19 13.61 -21.08
C ASN A 191 -0.23 13.76 -19.61
N ALA A 192 -0.77 12.70 -19.00
CA ALA A 192 -1.13 12.70 -17.58
C ALA A 192 0.08 12.95 -16.69
N LEU A 193 1.19 12.25 -16.95
CA LEU A 193 2.45 12.43 -16.22
C LEU A 193 3.03 13.84 -16.36
N VAL A 194 3.08 14.36 -17.58
CA VAL A 194 3.62 15.71 -17.86
C VAL A 194 2.77 16.79 -17.18
N SER A 195 1.45 16.59 -17.10
CA SER A 195 0.58 17.54 -16.39
C SER A 195 0.85 17.57 -14.87
N GLY A 196 1.32 16.46 -14.30
CA GLY A 196 1.47 16.27 -12.85
C GLY A 196 0.17 16.41 -12.06
N SER A 197 -0.99 16.43 -12.71
CA SER A 197 -2.27 16.75 -12.07
C SER A 197 -3.07 15.49 -11.73
N LYS A 198 -3.72 15.50 -10.55
CA LYS A 198 -4.68 14.45 -10.14
C LYS A 198 -5.75 14.22 -11.22
N PHE A 199 -6.30 15.31 -11.77
CA PHE A 199 -7.37 15.23 -12.76
C PHE A 199 -6.95 14.46 -14.02
N ALA A 200 -5.75 14.70 -14.56
CA ALA A 200 -5.29 13.99 -15.75
C ALA A 200 -5.02 12.50 -15.48
N LEU A 201 -4.53 12.16 -14.28
CA LEU A 201 -4.36 10.75 -13.87
C LEU A 201 -5.70 10.04 -13.70
N GLN A 202 -6.71 10.72 -13.15
CA GLN A 202 -8.08 10.19 -13.04
C GLN A 202 -8.73 10.00 -14.40
N ASP A 203 -8.56 10.96 -15.33
CA ASP A 203 -9.05 10.85 -16.70
C ASP A 203 -8.37 9.70 -17.45
N TYR A 204 -7.06 9.50 -17.26
CA TYR A 204 -6.34 8.34 -17.78
C TYR A 204 -6.93 7.02 -17.25
N LEU A 205 -7.14 6.91 -15.93
CA LEU A 205 -7.74 5.72 -15.30
C LEU A 205 -9.17 5.45 -15.78
N ALA A 206 -9.95 6.51 -16.04
CA ALA A 206 -11.31 6.37 -16.56
C ALA A 206 -11.33 5.82 -18.00
N LYS A 207 -10.34 6.22 -18.82
CA LYS A 207 -10.19 5.75 -20.21
C LYS A 207 -9.51 4.39 -20.33
N HIS A 208 -8.58 4.08 -19.42
CA HIS A 208 -7.66 2.95 -19.48
C HIS A 208 -7.56 2.20 -18.13
N PRO A 209 -8.68 1.66 -17.59
CA PRO A 209 -8.75 1.13 -16.23
C PRO A 209 -7.88 -0.12 -15.98
N ASP A 210 -7.64 -0.91 -17.03
CA ASP A 210 -6.89 -2.17 -17.01
C ASP A 210 -5.49 -2.02 -17.66
N SER A 211 -5.00 -0.80 -17.84
CA SER A 211 -3.66 -0.54 -18.35
C SER A 211 -2.56 -1.02 -17.38
N GLU A 212 -1.37 -1.29 -17.92
CA GLU A 212 -0.18 -1.58 -17.09
C GLU A 212 0.17 -0.43 -16.14
N HIS A 213 -0.15 0.82 -16.53
CA HIS A 213 0.06 2.00 -15.72
C HIS A 213 -1.08 2.29 -14.73
N ALA A 214 -2.17 1.52 -14.73
CA ALA A 214 -3.32 1.82 -13.89
C ALA A 214 -2.96 1.82 -12.40
N GLN A 215 -2.12 0.87 -11.98
CA GLN A 215 -1.68 0.83 -10.58
C GLN A 215 -0.77 2.02 -10.26
N GLU A 216 0.19 2.34 -11.13
CA GLU A 216 1.06 3.52 -10.97
C GLU A 216 0.27 4.83 -10.90
N ALA A 217 -0.76 4.99 -11.74
CA ALA A 217 -1.63 6.15 -11.72
C ALA A 217 -2.37 6.29 -10.38
N ARG A 218 -2.88 5.19 -9.81
CA ARG A 218 -3.52 5.18 -8.48
C ARG A 218 -2.56 5.59 -7.38
N HIS A 219 -1.34 5.06 -7.37
CA HIS A 219 -0.30 5.44 -6.41
C HIS A 219 0.05 6.93 -6.48
N LYS A 220 0.16 7.49 -7.70
CA LYS A 220 0.39 8.93 -7.87
C LYS A 220 -0.77 9.78 -7.35
N ILE A 221 -2.01 9.36 -7.59
CA ILE A 221 -3.18 10.06 -7.07
C ILE A 221 -3.19 10.04 -5.54
N ASP A 222 -2.95 8.89 -4.91
CA ASP A 222 -2.85 8.75 -3.45
C ASP A 222 -1.77 9.69 -2.87
N SER A 223 -0.59 9.71 -3.50
CA SER A 223 0.51 10.60 -3.10
C SER A 223 0.19 12.08 -3.27
N ILE A 224 -0.54 12.47 -4.32
CA ILE A 224 -1.00 13.85 -4.52
C ILE A 224 -2.01 14.23 -3.43
N ASP A 225 -2.99 13.36 -3.17
CA ASP A 225 -4.02 13.59 -2.17
C ASP A 225 -3.45 13.70 -0.76
N TRP A 226 -2.45 12.86 -0.44
CA TRP A 226 -1.72 12.97 0.80
C TRP A 226 -0.92 14.28 0.88
N ALA A 227 -0.22 14.65 -0.19
CA ALA A 227 0.54 15.90 -0.21
C ALA A 227 -0.36 17.11 0.02
N ASP A 228 -1.54 17.16 -0.63
CA ASP A 228 -2.53 18.22 -0.43
C ASP A 228 -3.02 18.24 1.03
N ALA A 229 -3.43 17.10 1.58
CA ALA A 229 -3.91 17.00 2.96
C ALA A 229 -2.84 17.36 4.01
N SER A 230 -1.60 16.92 3.79
CA SER A 230 -0.45 17.18 4.64
C SER A 230 -0.02 18.64 4.60
N ASN A 231 -0.10 19.28 3.43
CA ASN A 231 0.19 20.71 3.26
C ASN A 231 -0.87 21.59 3.94
N GLU A 232 -2.15 21.23 3.82
CA GLU A 232 -3.23 21.95 4.53
C GLU A 232 -3.13 21.77 6.06
N ASN A 233 -2.73 20.57 6.51
CA ASN A 233 -2.53 20.23 7.93
C ASN A 233 -3.74 20.61 8.82
N THR A 234 -4.94 20.45 8.28
CA THR A 234 -6.22 20.63 8.99
C THR A 234 -6.84 19.28 9.34
N LEU A 235 -7.73 19.27 10.33
CA LEU A 235 -8.43 18.04 10.73
C LEU A 235 -9.30 17.53 9.58
N GLU A 236 -9.96 18.45 8.89
CA GLU A 236 -10.86 18.19 7.77
C GLU A 236 -10.12 17.57 6.57
N ALA A 237 -8.97 18.13 6.19
CA ALA A 237 -8.21 17.65 5.03
C ALA A 237 -7.64 16.23 5.26
N VAL A 238 -7.06 15.99 6.43
CA VAL A 238 -6.52 14.67 6.78
C VAL A 238 -7.64 13.61 6.91
N GLN A 239 -8.79 13.98 7.45
CA GLN A 239 -9.96 13.09 7.49
C GLN A 239 -10.50 12.78 6.10
N LEU A 240 -10.54 13.77 5.21
CA LEU A 240 -10.96 13.58 3.82
C LEU A 240 -10.04 12.60 3.09
N TYR A 241 -8.72 12.73 3.27
CA TYR A 241 -7.74 11.78 2.75
C TYR A 241 -8.01 10.36 3.26
N LEU A 242 -8.14 10.16 4.58
CA LEU A 242 -8.42 8.85 5.18
C LEU A 242 -9.75 8.23 4.70
N ALA A 243 -10.75 9.06 4.38
CA ALA A 243 -12.03 8.60 3.85
C ALA A 243 -11.94 8.18 2.37
N GLN A 244 -11.12 8.85 1.57
CA GLN A 244 -10.91 8.53 0.15
C GLN A 244 -9.95 7.35 -0.03
N HIS A 245 -8.97 7.22 0.87
CA HIS A 245 -7.86 6.27 0.78
C HIS A 245 -7.77 5.38 2.02
N ALA A 246 -8.84 4.64 2.32
CA ALA A 246 -8.91 3.80 3.53
C ALA A 246 -7.77 2.75 3.64
N ASN A 247 -7.22 2.32 2.51
CA ASN A 247 -6.06 1.41 2.42
C ASN A 247 -4.95 2.03 1.53
N GLY A 248 -4.84 3.36 1.52
CA GLY A 248 -3.80 4.09 0.78
C GLY A 248 -2.41 3.91 1.39
N GLU A 249 -1.38 4.37 0.70
CA GLU A 249 0.01 4.19 1.14
C GLU A 249 0.33 5.08 2.33
N HIS A 250 -0.31 6.26 2.42
CA HIS A 250 -0.03 7.24 3.50
C HIS A 250 -1.03 7.18 4.67
N VAL A 251 -1.73 6.06 4.87
CA VAL A 251 -2.73 5.93 5.96
C VAL A 251 -2.08 6.07 7.33
N ASP A 252 -0.90 5.50 7.53
CA ASP A 252 -0.18 5.57 8.80
C ASP A 252 0.30 7.00 9.09
N GLU A 253 0.86 7.69 8.09
CA GLU A 253 1.23 9.11 8.19
C GLU A 253 0.02 10.00 8.46
N ALA A 254 -1.10 9.76 7.78
CA ALA A 254 -2.33 10.50 7.98
C ALA A 254 -2.90 10.31 9.38
N ASN A 255 -2.89 9.09 9.92
CA ASN A 255 -3.31 8.84 11.30
C ASN A 255 -2.39 9.53 12.33
N ALA A 256 -1.08 9.52 12.10
CA ALA A 256 -0.13 10.24 12.95
C ALA A 256 -0.34 11.76 12.90
N ALA A 257 -0.56 12.32 11.70
CA ALA A 257 -0.88 13.73 11.52
C ALA A 257 -2.20 14.10 12.21
N LEU A 258 -3.25 13.28 12.06
CA LEU A 258 -4.54 13.48 12.70
C LEU A 258 -4.41 13.49 14.23
N LYS A 259 -3.64 12.56 14.81
CA LYS A 259 -3.35 12.56 16.26
C LYS A 259 -2.68 13.86 16.67
N LYS A 260 -1.64 14.29 15.94
CA LYS A 260 -0.90 15.54 16.22
C LYS A 260 -1.76 16.79 16.09
N ILE A 261 -2.71 16.81 15.16
CA ILE A 261 -3.67 17.91 15.01
C ILE A 261 -4.64 17.92 16.19
N LYS A 262 -5.25 16.77 16.51
CA LYS A 262 -6.20 16.63 17.63
C LYS A 262 -5.60 17.00 19.00
N THR A 263 -4.31 16.74 19.22
CA THR A 263 -3.63 17.08 20.48
C THR A 263 -3.40 18.58 20.64
N LYS A 264 -3.37 19.35 19.54
CA LYS A 264 -3.13 20.80 19.53
C LYS A 264 -4.41 21.62 19.36
N THR A 265 -5.41 21.07 18.70
CA THR A 265 -6.67 21.77 18.45
C THR A 265 -7.57 21.71 19.67
N VAL A 266 -7.97 22.88 20.17
CA VAL A 266 -8.97 23.01 21.23
C VAL A 266 -10.36 22.89 20.62
N THR A 267 -11.12 21.87 21.02
CA THR A 267 -12.50 21.68 20.54
C THR A 267 -13.51 22.51 21.34
N GLN A 268 -14.77 22.47 20.91
CA GLN A 268 -15.85 23.14 21.64
C GLN A 268 -16.11 22.48 23.00
N GLU A 269 -15.95 21.16 23.08
CA GLU A 269 -16.05 20.37 24.30
C GLU A 269 -14.92 20.73 25.27
N ASP A 270 -13.68 20.85 24.79
CA ASP A 270 -12.53 21.29 25.58
C ASP A 270 -12.79 22.67 26.19
N ARG A 271 -13.30 23.61 25.39
CA ARG A 271 -13.69 24.96 25.84
C ARG A 271 -14.79 24.90 26.90
N ALA A 272 -15.76 24.01 26.77
CA ALA A 272 -16.84 23.84 27.74
C ALA A 272 -16.32 23.32 29.09
N ILE A 273 -15.38 22.37 29.09
CA ILE A 273 -14.69 21.89 30.29
C ILE A 273 -14.01 23.06 30.99
N VAL A 274 -13.13 23.77 30.28
CA VAL A 274 -12.36 24.91 30.83
C VAL A 274 -13.29 25.98 31.42
N THR A 275 -14.34 26.35 30.68
CA THR A 275 -15.29 27.38 31.11
C THR A 275 -16.06 26.93 32.35
N ARG A 276 -16.50 25.67 32.41
CA ARG A 276 -17.22 25.11 33.56
C ARG A 276 -16.34 25.05 34.80
N SER A 277 -15.09 24.63 34.67
CA SER A 277 -14.13 24.55 35.79
C SER A 277 -13.87 25.92 36.41
N LEU A 278 -13.54 26.92 35.60
CA LEU A 278 -13.33 28.28 36.08
C LEU A 278 -14.62 28.89 36.66
N ARG A 279 -15.76 28.67 36.02
CA ARG A 279 -17.05 29.15 36.53
C ARG A 279 -17.36 28.55 37.89
N ARG A 280 -17.17 27.25 38.09
CA ARG A 280 -17.37 26.57 39.39
C ARG A 280 -16.52 27.24 40.46
N PHE A 281 -15.23 27.43 40.20
CA PHE A 281 -14.32 28.09 41.14
C PHE A 281 -14.80 29.47 41.57
N PHE A 282 -15.09 30.36 40.60
CA PHE A 282 -15.50 31.73 40.91
C PHE A 282 -16.93 31.82 41.47
N GLN A 283 -17.81 30.87 41.17
CA GLN A 283 -19.11 30.77 41.83
C GLN A 283 -18.95 30.46 43.31
N SER A 284 -18.08 29.52 43.68
CA SER A 284 -17.78 29.20 45.07
C SER A 284 -17.15 30.40 45.79
N VAL A 285 -16.23 31.13 45.13
CA VAL A 285 -15.68 32.39 45.68
C VAL A 285 -16.76 33.44 45.91
N ASN A 286 -17.68 33.63 44.96
CA ASN A 286 -18.77 34.62 45.07
C ASN A 286 -19.78 34.24 46.17
N ALA A 287 -20.04 32.95 46.37
CA ALA A 287 -20.97 32.44 47.38
C ALA A 287 -20.34 32.23 48.75
N GLN A 288 -19.02 32.42 48.89
CA GLN A 288 -18.24 32.03 50.07
C GLN A 288 -18.42 30.54 50.43
N ASP A 289 -18.65 29.70 49.43
CA ASP A 289 -18.86 28.26 49.60
C ASP A 289 -17.51 27.54 49.70
N GLU A 290 -17.11 27.23 50.94
CA GLU A 290 -15.85 26.54 51.22
C GLU A 290 -15.81 25.15 50.57
N SER A 291 -16.89 24.37 50.69
CA SER A 291 -16.95 23.01 50.12
C SER A 291 -16.89 23.05 48.61
N GLY A 292 -17.68 23.93 47.98
CA GLY A 292 -17.68 24.10 46.54
C GLY A 292 -16.33 24.60 46.00
N LEU A 293 -15.56 25.33 46.79
CA LEU A 293 -14.24 25.82 46.42
C LEU A 293 -13.18 24.72 46.50
N GLU A 294 -13.23 23.90 47.56
CA GLU A 294 -12.36 22.72 47.71
C GLU A 294 -12.57 21.70 46.60
N ASP A 295 -13.81 21.54 46.12
CA ASP A 295 -14.10 20.63 45.01
C ASP A 295 -13.82 21.23 43.63
N ALA A 296 -13.47 22.51 43.53
CA ALA A 296 -13.10 23.13 42.25
C ALA A 296 -11.61 22.95 41.90
N VAL A 297 -10.80 22.47 42.84
CA VAL A 297 -9.34 22.39 42.74
C VAL A 297 -8.83 20.98 42.98
N THR A 298 -7.65 20.66 42.48
CA THR A 298 -6.97 19.40 42.79
C THR A 298 -6.55 19.36 44.28
N PRO A 299 -6.33 18.18 44.87
CA PRO A 299 -5.83 18.06 46.24
C PRO A 299 -4.49 18.79 46.46
N LEU A 300 -3.64 18.77 45.44
CA LEU A 300 -2.35 19.44 45.39
C LEU A 300 -2.27 20.28 44.11
N LEU A 301 -2.06 21.59 44.28
CA LEU A 301 -1.86 22.54 43.19
C LEU A 301 -0.38 22.81 43.02
N THR A 302 0.11 22.71 41.78
CA THR A 302 1.52 22.99 41.46
C THR A 302 1.90 24.44 41.76
N ASN A 303 0.96 25.37 41.53
CA ASN A 303 1.09 26.78 41.91
C ASN A 303 -0.30 27.38 42.18
N PHE A 304 -0.47 28.04 43.32
CA PHE A 304 -1.64 28.85 43.61
C PHE A 304 -1.21 30.24 44.09
N LEU A 305 -1.46 31.25 43.25
CA LEU A 305 -1.19 32.66 43.52
C LEU A 305 0.26 32.94 44.00
N GLY A 306 1.22 32.19 43.44
CA GLY A 306 2.64 32.32 43.77
C GLY A 306 3.13 31.35 44.86
N LYS A 307 2.24 30.61 45.52
CA LYS A 307 2.60 29.51 46.43
C LYS A 307 2.73 28.21 45.64
N THR A 308 3.91 27.58 45.68
CA THR A 308 4.11 26.23 45.12
C THR A 308 3.55 25.17 46.06
N ASP A 309 3.16 24.01 45.53
CA ASP A 309 2.63 22.87 46.30
C ASP A 309 1.48 23.28 47.23
N ALA A 310 0.58 24.12 46.72
CA ALA A 310 -0.53 24.64 47.49
C ALA A 310 -1.61 23.56 47.70
N THR A 311 -2.25 23.62 48.85
CA THR A 311 -3.31 22.68 49.25
C THR A 311 -4.68 23.32 49.17
N LYS A 312 -5.74 22.52 49.28
CA LYS A 312 -7.12 23.02 49.43
C LYS A 312 -7.27 24.06 50.55
N ALA A 313 -6.57 23.87 51.68
CA ALA A 313 -6.58 24.81 52.80
C ALA A 313 -5.97 26.19 52.43
N ASP A 314 -5.01 26.23 51.52
CA ASP A 314 -4.43 27.49 51.04
C ASP A 314 -5.41 28.27 50.16
N VAL A 315 -6.19 27.55 49.35
CA VAL A 315 -7.26 28.12 48.52
C VAL A 315 -8.37 28.71 49.39
N LEU A 316 -8.78 28.00 50.45
CA LEU A 316 -9.71 28.52 51.45
C LEU A 316 -9.16 29.76 52.18
N THR A 317 -7.89 29.72 52.56
CA THR A 317 -7.22 30.85 53.21
C THR A 317 -7.22 32.09 52.30
N PHE A 318 -7.01 31.91 51.00
CA PHE A 318 -7.14 32.99 50.03
C PHE A 318 -8.56 33.58 50.01
N MET A 319 -9.60 32.75 49.92
CA MET A 319 -10.99 33.20 49.93
C MET A 319 -11.29 34.04 51.18
N ARG A 320 -10.92 33.55 52.37
CA ARG A 320 -11.11 34.30 53.62
C ARG A 320 -10.33 35.62 53.65
N LYS A 321 -9.14 35.67 53.03
CA LYS A 321 -8.32 36.89 52.97
C LYS A 321 -8.86 37.97 52.04
N ILE A 322 -9.56 37.60 50.97
CA ILE A 322 -10.10 38.58 50.02
C ILE A 322 -11.42 39.19 50.51
N TYR A 323 -12.18 38.50 51.36
CA TYR A 323 -13.35 39.06 52.07
C TYR A 323 -12.93 39.70 53.39
N LYS A 324 -12.58 40.98 53.33
CA LYS A 324 -12.29 41.81 54.51
C LYS A 324 -13.58 42.30 55.17
N ASP A 325 -13.50 42.74 56.42
CA ASP A 325 -14.64 43.25 57.21
C ASP A 325 -15.39 44.44 56.56
N ASP A 326 -14.73 45.18 55.68
CA ASP A 326 -15.31 46.33 54.96
C ASP A 326 -16.03 45.95 53.65
N ILE A 327 -16.04 44.66 53.27
CA ILE A 327 -16.65 44.15 52.04
C ILE A 327 -18.02 43.54 52.36
N ILE A 328 -19.07 44.17 51.82
CA ILE A 328 -20.46 43.71 51.93
C ILE A 328 -20.71 42.56 50.95
N ASN A 329 -20.22 42.71 49.72
CA ASN A 329 -20.41 41.75 48.65
C ASN A 329 -19.24 41.84 47.66
N MET A 330 -18.92 40.72 47.01
CA MET A 330 -17.92 40.67 45.96
C MET A 330 -18.36 39.72 44.86
N ASN A 331 -18.31 40.20 43.63
CA ASN A 331 -18.73 39.44 42.46
C ASN A 331 -17.60 39.39 41.43
N TRP A 332 -17.13 38.19 41.17
CA TRP A 332 -16.21 37.87 40.08
C TRP A 332 -16.98 37.47 38.84
N ARG A 333 -16.68 38.13 37.72
CA ARG A 333 -17.22 37.81 36.40
C ARG A 333 -16.08 37.53 35.43
N LEU A 334 -16.11 36.37 34.80
CA LEU A 334 -15.19 36.01 33.73
C LEU A 334 -15.66 36.63 32.42
N ASN A 335 -14.74 37.22 31.67
CA ASN A 335 -14.99 37.71 30.32
C ASN A 335 -14.91 36.56 29.31
N ASN A 336 -15.47 36.77 28.12
CA ASN A 336 -15.49 35.75 27.06
C ASN A 336 -14.23 35.78 26.18
N ASP A 337 -13.07 36.12 26.74
CA ASP A 337 -11.79 36.30 26.04
C ASP A 337 -10.78 35.17 26.31
N TYR A 338 -11.30 33.95 26.51
CA TYR A 338 -10.53 32.75 26.79
C TYR A 338 -9.51 32.42 25.69
N LYS A 339 -8.23 32.40 26.06
CA LYS A 339 -7.14 31.79 25.29
C LYS A 339 -6.80 30.47 25.94
N ILE A 340 -6.98 29.37 25.21
CA ILE A 340 -6.84 28.01 25.73
C ILE A 340 -5.77 27.31 24.91
N ASP A 341 -4.83 26.69 25.60
CA ASP A 341 -3.82 25.79 25.05
C ASP A 341 -4.08 24.38 25.60
N LYS A 342 -4.05 23.38 24.72
CA LYS A 342 -4.26 21.96 25.05
C LYS A 342 -2.95 21.20 25.01
N LYS A 343 -2.75 20.29 25.96
CA LYS A 343 -1.57 19.43 26.05
C LYS A 343 -1.97 18.01 26.44
N GLU A 344 -1.50 17.02 25.68
CA GLU A 344 -1.66 15.60 26.04
C GLU A 344 -0.67 15.25 27.16
N ILE A 345 -1.16 14.57 28.21
CA ILE A 345 -0.34 14.14 29.36
C ILE A 345 -0.21 12.61 29.48
N GLY A 346 -0.69 11.86 28.48
CA GLY A 346 -0.66 10.39 28.43
C GLY A 346 -2.08 9.79 28.44
N ASP A 347 -2.22 8.57 27.92
CA ASP A 347 -3.48 7.81 27.89
C ASP A 347 -4.70 8.58 27.36
N GLU A 348 -4.50 9.41 26.32
CA GLU A 348 -5.54 10.29 25.74
C GLU A 348 -6.17 11.28 26.75
N ARG A 349 -5.46 11.57 27.84
CA ARG A 349 -5.84 12.58 28.83
C ARG A 349 -5.17 13.91 28.51
N TYR A 350 -5.94 14.99 28.66
CA TYR A 350 -5.52 16.34 28.28
C TYR A 350 -5.54 17.30 29.46
N GLU A 351 -4.48 18.09 29.55
CA GLU A 351 -4.37 19.25 30.42
C GLU A 351 -4.63 20.52 29.59
N TYR A 352 -5.31 21.49 30.20
CA TYR A 352 -5.63 22.76 29.56
C TYR A 352 -4.99 23.91 30.31
N THR A 353 -4.20 24.72 29.60
CA THR A 353 -3.73 26.01 30.12
C THR A 353 -4.63 27.10 29.56
N VAL A 354 -5.16 27.95 30.42
CA VAL A 354 -6.11 29.00 30.04
C VAL A 354 -5.68 30.36 30.56
N SER A 355 -5.78 31.38 29.72
CA SER A 355 -5.70 32.78 30.09
C SER A 355 -7.04 33.47 29.79
N VAL A 356 -7.61 34.14 30.79
CA VAL A 356 -8.91 34.84 30.68
C VAL A 356 -8.88 36.12 31.50
N SER A 357 -9.61 37.15 31.07
CA SER A 357 -9.80 38.36 31.87
C SER A 357 -11.01 38.23 32.80
N ALA A 358 -10.93 38.85 33.98
CA ALA A 358 -12.02 38.88 34.94
C ALA A 358 -12.22 40.28 35.51
N LEU A 359 -13.47 40.62 35.77
CA LEU A 359 -13.87 41.80 36.51
C LEU A 359 -14.26 41.38 37.93
N GLN A 360 -13.64 42.01 38.91
CA GLN A 360 -14.02 41.94 40.31
C GLN A 360 -14.81 43.20 40.65
N SER A 361 -16.10 43.05 40.94
CA SER A 361 -16.93 44.13 41.48
C SER A 361 -17.06 43.96 42.99
N ILE A 362 -16.76 45.00 43.75
CA ILE A 362 -16.71 44.98 45.22
C ILE A 362 -17.68 46.03 45.75
N GLU A 363 -18.60 45.60 46.60
CA GLU A 363 -19.45 46.47 47.39
C GLU A 363 -18.83 46.65 48.78
N ARG A 364 -18.54 47.90 49.15
CA ARG A 364 -17.85 48.24 50.40
C ARG A 364 -18.68 49.20 51.24
N THR A 365 -18.47 49.14 52.55
CA THR A 365 -19.01 50.15 53.49
C THR A 365 -18.35 51.53 53.28
N ASP A 366 -17.07 51.53 52.92
CA ASP A 366 -16.27 52.71 52.60
C ASP A 366 -16.41 53.09 51.11
N LYS A 367 -16.95 54.28 50.84
CA LYS A 367 -17.27 54.74 49.49
C LYS A 367 -16.07 55.21 48.68
N ASP A 368 -14.94 55.52 49.33
CA ASP A 368 -13.75 56.09 48.71
C ASP A 368 -12.74 55.01 48.27
N LYS A 369 -12.97 53.76 48.66
CA LYS A 369 -12.17 52.61 48.23
C LYS A 369 -12.59 52.09 46.86
N GLU A 370 -11.65 51.37 46.25
CA GLU A 370 -11.84 50.70 44.96
C GLU A 370 -13.06 49.76 44.97
N LYS A 371 -13.96 49.99 44.00
CA LYS A 371 -15.22 49.24 43.80
C LYS A 371 -15.13 48.26 42.65
N GLU A 372 -14.14 48.41 41.77
CA GLU A 372 -13.93 47.52 40.64
C GLU A 372 -12.44 47.32 40.41
N ALA A 373 -12.05 46.10 40.10
CA ALA A 373 -10.68 45.77 39.73
C ALA A 373 -10.68 44.74 38.60
N ARG A 374 -9.77 44.89 37.64
CA ARG A 374 -9.61 43.98 36.50
C ARG A 374 -8.42 43.07 36.73
N TYR A 375 -8.59 41.79 36.40
CA TYR A 375 -7.56 40.77 36.56
C TYR A 375 -7.36 39.99 35.28
N ARG A 376 -6.11 39.58 35.05
CA ARG A 376 -5.79 38.49 34.14
C ARG A 376 -5.57 37.23 34.98
N ILE A 377 -6.35 36.21 34.70
CA ILE A 377 -6.24 34.89 35.32
C ILE A 377 -5.51 33.98 34.35
N LYS A 378 -4.49 33.30 34.84
CA LYS A 378 -3.90 32.15 34.16
C LYS A 378 -4.09 30.92 35.03
N ALA A 379 -4.73 29.89 34.50
CA ALA A 379 -4.99 28.65 35.22
C ALA A 379 -4.59 27.44 34.39
N THR A 380 -4.27 26.35 35.08
CA THR A 380 -4.09 25.03 34.51
C THR A 380 -5.21 24.14 35.05
N ILE A 381 -5.84 23.39 34.16
CA ILE A 381 -6.98 22.52 34.43
C ILE A 381 -6.57 21.11 34.04
N ASP A 382 -6.72 20.18 34.97
CA ASP A 382 -6.39 18.78 34.76
C ASP A 382 -7.44 18.05 33.88
N PRO A 383 -7.20 16.79 33.48
CA PRO A 383 -8.16 16.04 32.66
C PRO A 383 -9.50 15.78 33.35
N ASP A 384 -9.56 15.84 34.67
CA ASP A 384 -10.77 15.62 35.47
C ASP A 384 -11.57 16.92 35.64
N GLY A 385 -11.06 18.05 35.14
CA GLY A 385 -11.71 19.35 35.14
C GLY A 385 -11.49 20.14 36.43
N TYR A 386 -10.49 19.79 37.24
CA TYR A 386 -10.11 20.52 38.44
C TYR A 386 -8.97 21.49 38.15
N ILE A 387 -8.94 22.63 38.86
CA ILE A 387 -7.85 23.58 38.74
C ILE A 387 -6.63 23.05 39.49
N SER A 388 -5.53 22.83 38.75
CA SER A 388 -4.25 22.31 39.25
C SER A 388 -3.17 23.38 39.41
N ALA A 389 -3.37 24.55 38.78
CA ALA A 389 -2.56 25.74 38.99
C ALA A 389 -3.38 26.99 38.73
N MET A 390 -3.11 28.08 39.45
CA MET A 390 -3.74 29.37 39.17
C MET A 390 -2.87 30.54 39.59
N THR A 391 -2.80 31.55 38.75
CA THR A 391 -2.21 32.86 39.05
C THR A 391 -3.16 33.96 38.63
N MET A 392 -3.12 35.08 39.37
CA MET A 392 -3.97 36.24 39.12
C MET A 392 -3.11 37.49 39.15
N THR A 393 -3.19 38.30 38.10
CA THR A 393 -2.47 39.56 38.00
C THR A 393 -3.46 40.69 37.83
N LYS A 394 -3.45 41.66 38.75
CA LYS A 394 -4.26 42.87 38.63
C LYS A 394 -3.76 43.69 37.44
N ILE A 395 -4.68 44.12 36.58
CA ILE A 395 -4.40 45.00 35.44
C ILE A 395 -4.52 46.42 35.98
N LEU A 396 -3.40 47.14 36.02
CA LEU A 396 -3.38 48.56 36.36
C LEU A 396 -3.82 49.34 35.12
N GLU A 397 -4.85 50.17 35.27
CA GLU A 397 -5.29 51.14 34.25
C GLU A 397 -4.59 52.48 34.44
#